data_AF-A0A0F9K545-F1
#
_entry.id   AF-A0A0F9K545-F1
#
_cell.length_a   1.000
_cell.length_b   1.000
_cell.length_c   1.000
_cell.angle_alpha   90.00
_cell.angle_beta   90.00
_cell.angle_gamma   90.00
#
_symmetry.space_group_name_H-M   'P 1'
#
loop_
_entity.id
_entity.type
_entity.pdbx_description
1 polymer ?
#
loop_
_entity_poly.entity_id
_entity_poly.type
_entity_poly.pdbx_seq_one_letter_code
_entity_poly.pdbx_strand_id
1 'polypeptide(L)'
;MLEEFKKFAMRGNVLDMAVGIIIGAAFGSIVKSLVADVIMPPVGLLLGGGDFADLFITLKEGASAGPYLTLASAQEAGAVVISYGVFFNSVIS
;
A
#
# COMPACT_ATOMS: atom_id res chain seq x y z
N MET A 1 4.86 5.65 41.34
CA MET A 1 4.28 5.65 39.99
C MET A 1 5.06 6.48 38.97
N LEU A 2 5.10 7.82 39.04
CA LEU A 2 5.86 8.63 38.07
C LEU A 2 7.37 8.39 38.10
N GLU A 3 7.97 8.25 39.30
CA GLU A 3 9.39 7.93 39.41
C GLU A 3 9.74 6.51 38.97
N GLU A 4 8.85 5.55 39.22
CA GLU A 4 9.00 4.15 38.78
C GLU A 4 8.85 4.04 37.26
N PHE A 5 7.91 4.79 36.67
CA PHE A 5 7.77 4.92 35.23
C PHE A 5 9.02 5.56 34.60
N LYS A 6 9.57 6.61 35.21
CA LYS A 6 10.82 7.23 34.76
C LYS A 6 11.98 6.22 34.80
N LYS A 7 12.13 5.47 35.90
CA LYS A 7 13.14 4.39 36.00
C LYS A 7 12.93 3.27 34.99
N PHE A 8 11.68 2.95 34.65
CA PHE A 8 11.34 1.96 33.64
C PHE A 8 11.64 2.45 32.21
N ALA A 9 11.24 3.67 31.87
CA ALA A 9 11.43 4.29 30.56
C ALA A 9 12.91 4.60 30.27
N MET A 10 13.70 4.90 31.30
CA MET A 10 15.15 5.11 31.19
C MET A 10 15.96 3.81 31.09
N ARG A 11 15.31 2.64 31.09
CA ARG A 11 16.02 1.40 30.78
C ARG A 11 16.42 1.42 29.31
N GLY A 12 17.72 1.27 29.02
CA GLY A 12 18.25 1.33 27.66
C GLY A 12 17.50 0.43 26.68
N ASN A 13 17.18 -0.80 27.07
CA ASN A 13 16.42 -1.74 26.23
C ASN A 13 15.00 -1.27 25.87
N VAL A 14 14.34 -0.48 26.72
CA VAL A 14 13.00 0.07 26.44
C VAL A 14 13.11 1.31 25.54
N LEU A 15 14.10 2.17 25.81
CA LEU A 15 14.35 3.37 25.02
C LEU A 15 14.78 3.02 23.59
N ASP A 16 15.71 2.09 23.43
CA ASP A 16 16.21 1.65 22.11
C ASP A 16 15.10 0.97 21.30
N MET A 17 14.25 0.18 21.95
CA MET A 17 13.07 -0.41 21.31
C MET A 17 12.07 0.66 20.86
N ALA A 18 11.79 1.66 21.70
CA ALA A 18 10.88 2.75 21.34
C ALA A 18 11.42 3.56 20.16
N VAL A 19 12.72 3.88 20.15
CA VAL A 19 13.38 4.57 19.03
C VAL A 19 13.31 3.72 17.76
N GLY A 20 13.56 2.41 17.84
CA GLY A 20 13.46 1.51 16.70
C GLY A 20 12.07 1.47 16.08
N ILE A 21 11.01 1.44 16.90
CA ILE A 21 9.62 1.46 16.42
C ILE A 21 9.28 2.80 15.76
N ILE A 22 9.68 3.92 16.36
CA ILE A 22 9.42 5.27 15.82
C ILE A 22 10.12 5.45 14.47
N ILE A 23 11.39 5.05 14.37
CA ILE A 23 12.15 5.10 13.12
C ILE A 23 11.52 4.17 12.08
N GLY A 24 11.17 2.94 12.46
CA GLY A 24 10.51 1.99 11.55
C GLY A 24 9.19 2.51 10.99
N ALA A 25 8.35 3.10 11.83
CA ALA A 25 7.06 3.68 11.40
C ALA A 25 7.25 4.91 10.49
N ALA A 26 8.18 5.81 10.83
CA ALA A 26 8.48 6.99 10.03
C ALA A 26 9.12 6.61 8.68
N PHE A 27 10.04 5.65 8.67
CA PHE A 27 10.73 5.20 7.47
C PHE A 27 9.79 4.51 6.49
N GLY A 28 8.83 3.71 6.97
CA GLY A 28 7.78 3.14 6.12
C GLY A 28 6.98 4.22 5.37
N SER A 29 6.65 5.33 6.04
CA SER A 29 5.94 6.44 5.39
C SER A 29 6.79 7.13 4.31
N ILE A 30 8.10 7.24 4.53
CA ILE A 30 9.05 7.79 3.53
C ILE A 30 9.13 6.88 2.30
N VAL A 31 9.27 5.57 2.50
CA VAL A 31 9.30 4.60 1.40
C VAL A 31 7.98 4.63 0.63
N LYS A 32 6.84 4.66 1.33
CA LYS A 32 5.53 4.77 0.69
C LYS A 32 5.38 6.01 -0.18
N SER A 33 5.82 7.18 0.30
CA SER A 33 5.81 8.42 -0.48
C SER A 33 6.75 8.35 -1.69
N LEU A 34 7.96 7.79 -1.52
CA LEU A 34 8.86 7.58 -2.66
C LEU A 34 8.22 6.74 -3.76
N VAL A 35 7.51 5.68 -3.38
CA VAL A 35 6.84 4.79 -4.33
C VAL A 35 5.66 5.50 -4.99
N ALA A 36 4.74 6.06 -4.19
CA ALA A 36 3.52 6.69 -4.68
C ALA A 36 3.78 7.98 -5.48
N ASP A 37 4.73 8.81 -5.03
CA ASP A 37 4.90 10.16 -5.56
C ASP A 37 6.03 10.25 -6.60
N VAL A 38 6.96 9.28 -6.64
CA VAL A 38 8.14 9.33 -7.55
C VAL A 38 8.18 8.14 -8.52
N ILE A 39 7.94 6.92 -8.04
CA ILE A 39 8.03 5.71 -8.89
C ILE A 39 6.74 5.50 -9.69
N MET A 40 5.59 5.65 -9.06
CA MET A 40 4.29 5.39 -9.67
C MET A 40 3.92 6.34 -10.81
N PRO A 41 4.21 7.67 -10.79
CA PRO A 41 3.80 8.55 -11.88
C PRO A 41 4.46 8.25 -13.23
N PRO A 42 5.78 8.01 -13.33
CA PRO A 42 6.41 7.55 -14.58
C PRO A 42 5.84 6.21 -15.07
N VAL A 43 5.57 5.29 -14.14
CA VAL A 43 5.03 3.98 -14.46
C VAL A 43 3.57 4.06 -14.95
N GLY A 44 2.74 4.87 -14.32
CA GLY A 44 1.37 5.16 -14.77
C GLY A 44 1.35 5.84 -16.14
N LEU A 45 2.33 6.70 -16.43
CA LEU A 45 2.49 7.29 -17.76
C LEU A 45 2.84 6.24 -18.83
N LEU A 46 3.67 5.25 -18.50
CA LEU A 46 3.99 4.12 -19.40
C LEU A 46 2.78 3.22 -19.67
N LEU A 47 1.85 3.12 -18.72
CA LEU A 47 0.59 2.38 -18.87
C LEU A 47 -0.52 3.18 -19.58
N GLY A 48 -0.21 4.36 -20.12
CA GLY A 48 -1.19 5.18 -20.84
C GLY A 48 -2.04 6.09 -19.95
N GLY A 49 -1.58 6.41 -18.74
CA GLY A 49 -2.26 7.30 -17.80
C GLY A 49 -3.25 6.61 -16.85
N GLY A 50 -3.26 5.27 -16.83
CA GLY A 50 -4.01 4.47 -15.86
C GLY A 50 -3.24 4.30 -14.54
N ASP A 51 -3.97 4.14 -13.43
CA ASP A 51 -3.38 3.76 -12.15
C ASP A 51 -2.91 2.30 -12.23
N PHE A 52 -1.75 1.98 -11.67
CA PHE A 52 -1.29 0.60 -11.51
C PHE A 52 -2.30 -0.23 -10.72
N ALA A 53 -3.05 0.41 -9.82
CA ALA A 53 -4.14 -0.21 -9.08
C ALA A 53 -5.25 -0.75 -9.98
N ASP A 54 -5.42 -0.22 -11.20
CA ASP A 54 -6.40 -0.68 -12.19
C ASP A 54 -5.89 -1.81 -13.10
N LEU A 55 -4.69 -2.34 -12.82
CA LEU A 55 -4.23 -3.55 -13.50
C LEU A 55 -4.84 -4.80 -12.85
N PHE A 56 -5.79 -5.41 -13.57
CA PHE A 56 -6.42 -6.66 -13.17
C PHE A 56 -6.70 -7.57 -14.37
N ILE A 57 -6.79 -8.86 -14.09
CA ILE A 57 -7.22 -9.88 -15.06
C ILE A 57 -8.59 -10.38 -14.61
N THR A 58 -9.58 -10.31 -15.49
CA THR A 58 -10.91 -10.87 -15.25
C THR A 58 -10.89 -12.37 -15.51
N LEU A 59 -11.23 -13.15 -14.48
CA LEU A 59 -11.38 -14.60 -14.57
C LEU A 59 -12.82 -15.01 -14.90
N LYS A 60 -13.80 -14.24 -14.41
CA LYS A 60 -15.22 -14.46 -14.65
C LYS A 60 -15.93 -13.13 -14.75
N GLU A 61 -16.67 -12.93 -15.83
CA GLU A 61 -17.50 -11.75 -16.03
C GLU A 61 -18.61 -11.69 -14.97
N GLY A 62 -18.90 -10.47 -14.55
CA GLY A 62 -19.97 -10.14 -13.62
C GLY A 62 -21.33 -9.97 -14.31
N ALA A 63 -22.28 -9.35 -13.61
CA ALA A 63 -23.63 -9.10 -14.12
C ALA A 63 -23.67 -8.20 -15.37
N SER A 64 -22.67 -7.32 -15.53
CA SER A 64 -22.44 -6.60 -16.79
C SER A 64 -21.23 -7.21 -17.49
N ALA A 65 -21.46 -7.82 -18.65
CA ALA A 65 -20.38 -8.27 -19.54
C ALA A 65 -19.65 -7.04 -20.10
N GLY A 66 -18.33 -7.08 -20.12
CA GLY A 66 -17.56 -6.03 -20.78
C GLY A 66 -16.06 -6.30 -20.78
N PRO A 67 -15.30 -5.49 -21.53
CA PRO A 67 -14.01 -5.04 -21.04
C PRO A 67 -14.24 -4.02 -19.91
N TYR A 68 -13.79 -4.33 -18.70
CA TYR A 68 -13.81 -3.41 -17.57
C TYR A 68 -12.61 -2.47 -17.67
N LEU A 69 -12.85 -1.16 -17.60
CA LEU A 69 -11.80 -0.13 -17.71
C LEU A 69 -11.09 0.15 -16.38
N THR A 70 -11.75 -0.12 -15.25
CA THR A 70 -11.23 0.12 -13.90
C THR A 70 -11.57 -1.02 -12.97
N LEU A 71 -10.77 -1.22 -11.92
CA LEU A 71 -10.99 -2.30 -10.96
C LEU A 71 -12.31 -2.09 -10.20
N ALA A 72 -12.65 -0.83 -9.93
CA ALA A 72 -13.93 -0.45 -9.36
C ALA A 72 -15.12 -0.94 -10.21
N SER A 73 -15.07 -0.73 -11.54
CA SER A 73 -16.14 -1.18 -12.45
C SER A 73 -16.27 -2.71 -12.52
N ALA A 74 -15.16 -3.44 -12.40
CA ALA A 74 -15.18 -4.89 -12.36
C ALA A 74 -15.74 -5.43 -11.05
N GLN A 75 -15.41 -4.81 -9.91
CA GLN A 75 -15.95 -5.16 -8.60
C GLN A 75 -17.44 -4.84 -8.48
N GLU A 76 -17.89 -3.68 -8.97
CA GLU A 76 -19.30 -3.30 -9.02
C GLU A 76 -20.14 -4.24 -9.88
N ALA A 77 -19.58 -4.72 -10.99
CA ALA A 77 -20.21 -5.75 -11.81
C ALA A 77 -20.27 -7.12 -11.11
N GLY A 78 -19.56 -7.31 -9.99
CA GLY A 78 -19.41 -8.62 -9.33
C GLY A 78 -18.53 -9.59 -10.13
N ALA A 79 -17.66 -9.06 -10.99
CA ALA A 79 -16.71 -9.87 -11.75
C ALA A 79 -15.64 -10.43 -10.80
N VAL A 80 -15.24 -11.68 -11.04
CA VAL A 80 -14.11 -12.28 -10.30
C VAL A 80 -12.84 -11.85 -11.02
N VAL A 81 -12.04 -11.00 -10.36
CA VAL A 81 -10.82 -10.44 -10.91
C VAL A 81 -9.61 -10.76 -10.04
N ILE A 82 -8.44 -10.96 -10.68
CA ILE A 82 -7.14 -10.94 -10.02
C ILE A 82 -6.58 -9.54 -10.12
N SER A 83 -6.57 -8.83 -9.00
CA SER A 83 -6.05 -7.46 -8.84
C SER A 83 -4.54 -7.42 -8.64
N TYR A 84 -3.76 -7.89 -9.62
CA TYR A 84 -2.30 -7.95 -9.47
C TYR A 84 -1.65 -6.57 -9.35
N GLY A 85 -2.26 -5.53 -9.92
CA GLY A 85 -1.81 -4.14 -9.75
C GLY A 85 -1.75 -3.69 -8.29
N VAL A 86 -2.83 -3.94 -7.55
CA VAL A 86 -2.91 -3.65 -6.11
C VAL A 86 -1.91 -4.50 -5.32
N PHE A 87 -1.69 -5.75 -5.74
CA PHE A 87 -0.71 -6.61 -5.10
C PHE A 87 0.71 -6.06 -5.26
N PHE A 88 1.12 -5.65 -6.46
CA PHE A 88 2.43 -5.03 -6.68
C PHE A 88 2.59 -3.73 -5.90
N ASN A 89 1.57 -2.87 -5.87
CA ASN A 89 1.59 -1.68 -5.03
C ASN A 89 1.84 -2.05 -3.55
N SER A 90 1.19 -3.10 -3.06
CA SER A 90 1.32 -3.54 -1.67
C SER A 90 2.67 -4.19 -1.34
N VAL A 91 3.37 -4.76 -2.33
CA VAL A 91 4.72 -5.33 -2.15
C VAL A 91 5.78 -4.23 -2.09
N ILE A 92 5.53 -3.12 -2.79
CA ILE A 92 6.48 -2.03 -2.93
C ILE A 92 6.25 -0.95 -1.84
N SER A 93 5.03 -0.79 -1.34
CA SER A 93 4.64 0.24 -0.35
C SER A 93 4.80 -0.16 1.12
#